data_AF-A0A379SKZ7-F1
#
_entry.id   AF-A0A379SKZ7-F1
#
_cell.length_a   1.000
_cell.length_b   1.000
_cell.length_c   1.000
_cell.angle_alpha   90.00
_cell.angle_beta   90.00
_cell.angle_gamma   90.00
#
_symmetry.space_group_name_H-M   'P 1'
#
loop_
_entity.id
_entity.type
_entity.pdbx_description
1 polymer ?
#
loop_
_entity_poly.entity_id
_entity_poly.type
_entity_poly.pdbx_seq_one_letter_code
_entity_poly.pdbx_strand_id
1 'polypeptide(L)' 'MIIHKKGQAHWEGDIKRGKGTVSTESGVLNQQPYGFNTRFEGAQGPTRKN' A
#
# COMPACT_ATOMS: atom_id res chain seq x y z
N MET A 1 1.77 15.88 25.88
CA MET A 1 1.79 14.48 25.39
C MET A 1 1.50 14.48 23.90
N ILE A 2 2.36 13.85 23.09
CA ILE A 2 2.25 13.84 21.62
C ILE A 2 1.90 12.42 21.18
N ILE A 3 0.87 12.30 20.34
CA ILE A 3 0.45 11.02 19.76
C ILE A 3 1.26 10.78 18.49
N HIS A 4 1.88 9.60 18.39
CA HIS A 4 2.54 9.14 17.17
C HIS A 4 1.79 7.96 16.57
N LYS A 5 1.56 8.01 15.25
CA LYS A 5 0.94 6.95 14.45
C LYS A 5 1.82 6.66 13.23
N LYS A 6 2.08 5.39 12.94
CA LYS A 6 3.01 4.97 11.88
C LYS A 6 2.29 4.21 10.76
N GLY A 7 2.81 4.41 9.55
CA GLY A 7 2.52 3.62 8.36
C GLY A 7 3.81 3.38 7.59
N GLN A 8 3.82 2.36 6.75
CA GLN A 8 4.98 1.95 5.97
C GLN A 8 4.58 1.57 4.55
N ALA A 9 5.49 1.80 3.61
CA ALA A 9 5.33 1.41 2.22
C ALA A 9 6.62 0.74 1.75
N HIS A 10 6.49 -0.28 0.91
CA HIS A 10 7.60 -0.96 0.25
C HIS A 10 7.36 -0.92 -1.25
N TRP A 11 8.41 -0.68 -2.04
CA TRP A 11 8.32 -0.64 -3.50
C TRP A 11 9.53 -1.32 -4.14
N GLU A 12 9.27 -2.14 -5.16
CA GLU A 12 10.30 -2.81 -5.94
C GLU A 12 10.06 -2.65 -7.44
N GLY A 13 11.13 -2.31 -8.18
CA GLY A 13 11.10 -2.13 -9.63
C GLY A 13 10.75 -0.71 -10.07
N ASP A 14 10.50 -0.54 -11.37
CA ASP A 14 10.20 0.76 -11.98
C ASP A 14 8.80 1.29 -11.62
N ILE A 15 8.49 2.52 -12.01
CA ILE A 15 7.23 3.16 -11.62
C ILE A 15 5.98 2.51 -12.23
N LYS A 16 6.05 1.91 -13.43
CA LYS A 16 4.86 1.39 -14.14
C LYS A 16 4.66 -0.10 -13.91
N ARG A 17 5.74 -0.88 -13.87
CA ARG A 17 5.72 -2.34 -13.69
C ARG A 17 6.12 -2.78 -12.29
N GLY A 18 6.64 -1.86 -11.48
CA GLY A 18 6.98 -2.13 -10.10
C GLY A 18 5.76 -2.48 -9.26
N LYS A 19 6.05 -3.15 -8.15
CA LYS A 19 5.04 -3.61 -7.19
C LYS A 19 5.28 -2.93 -5.87
N GLY A 20 4.22 -2.34 -5.32
CA GLY A 20 4.23 -1.74 -4.00
C GLY A 20 3.38 -2.51 -3.02
N THR A 21 3.68 -2.33 -1.74
CA THR A 21 2.78 -2.68 -0.65
C THR A 21 2.67 -1.55 0.36
N VAL A 22 1.53 -1.45 1.03
CA VAL A 22 1.28 -0.49 2.12
C VAL A 22 0.84 -1.22 3.38
N SER A 23 1.32 -0.78 4.54
CA SER A 23 0.92 -1.31 5.84
C SER A 23 0.73 -0.19 6.88
N THR A 24 -0.12 -0.43 7.87
CA THR A 24 -0.36 0.47 9.01
C THR A 24 0.07 -0.18 10.31
N GLU A 25 0.50 0.61 11.31
CA GLU A 25 0.85 0.07 12.63
C GLU A 25 -0.29 -0.67 13.33
N SER A 26 -1.54 -0.35 12.96
CA SER A 26 -2.74 -1.02 13.46
C SER A 26 -2.94 -2.42 12.89
N GLY A 27 -2.20 -2.80 11.84
CA GLY A 27 -2.38 -4.06 11.12
C GLY A 27 -3.61 -4.12 10.21
N VAL A 28 -4.47 -3.08 10.20
CA VAL A 28 -5.65 -3.02 9.31
C VAL A 28 -5.24 -3.10 7.85
N LEU A 29 -4.10 -2.49 7.49
CA LEU A 29 -3.39 -2.77 6.25
C LEU A 29 -2.11 -3.53 6.60
N ASN A 30 -1.96 -4.73 6.04
CA ASN A 30 -0.77 -5.55 6.19
C ASN A 30 -0.26 -5.95 4.80
N GLN A 31 0.84 -5.33 4.37
CA GLN A 31 1.47 -5.57 3.06
C GLN A 31 0.48 -5.57 1.89
N GLN A 32 -0.49 -4.66 1.94
CA GLN A 32 -1.58 -4.65 0.98
C GLN A 32 -1.07 -4.12 -0.38
N PRO A 33 -1.29 -4.82 -1.51
CA PRO A 33 -0.60 -4.53 -2.76
C PRO A 33 -1.14 -3.27 -3.43
N TYR A 34 -0.27 -2.34 -3.74
CA TYR A 34 -0.62 -1.05 -4.32
C TYR A 34 0.36 -0.73 -5.46
N GLY A 35 -0.15 -0.18 -6.57
CA GLY A 35 0.65 0.00 -7.78
C GLY A 35 0.11 1.07 -8.74
N PHE A 36 0.89 1.35 -9.78
CA PHE A 36 0.56 2.35 -10.80
C PHE A 36 -0.80 2.09 -11.44
N ASN A 37 -1.08 0.83 -11.79
CA ASN A 37 -2.35 0.40 -12.35
C ASN A 37 -3.55 0.76 -11.45
N THR A 38 -3.44 0.51 -10.14
CA THR A 38 -4.50 0.80 -9.16
C THR A 38 -4.66 2.30 -8.87
N ARG A 39 -3.63 3.12 -9.16
CA ARG A 39 -3.64 4.57 -8.89
C ARG A 39 -4.02 5.40 -10.12
N PHE A 40 -3.59 4.99 -11.31
CA PHE A 40 -3.67 5.80 -12.53
C PHE A 40 -4.44 5.13 -13.67
N GLU A 41 -4.58 3.81 -13.67
CA GLU A 41 -5.22 3.06 -14.77
C GLU A 41 -6.63 2.57 -14.40
N GLY A 42 -7.17 2.99 -13.25
CA GLY A 42 -8.52 2.66 -12.81
C GLY A 42 -8.72 1.19 -12.41
N ALA A 43 -7.65 0.42 -12.26
CA ALA A 43 -7.74 -0.95 -11.77
C ALA A 43 -8.27 -0.95 -10.32
N GLN A 44 -9.11 -1.93 -9.98
CA GLN A 44 -9.63 -2.10 -8.63
C GLN A 44 -8.46 -2.19 -7.64
N GLY A 45 -8.41 -1.26 -6.69
CA GLY A 45 -7.44 -1.28 -5.60
C GLY A 45 -7.63 -2.50 -4.69
N PRO A 46 -6.62 -2.83 -3.88
CA PRO A 46 -6.71 -3.99 -3.01
C PRO A 46 -7.80 -3.79 -1.95
N THR A 47 -8.75 -4.72 -1.89
CA THR A 47 -9.73 -4.81 -0.81
C THR A 47 -9.11 -5.55 0.37
N ARG A 48 -9.51 -5.20 1.61
CA ARG A 48 -9.10 -5.89 2.84
C ARG A 48 -9.14 -7.41 2.62
N LYS A 49 -7.98 -8.08 2.68
CA LYS A 49 -7.96 -9.54 2.77
C LYS A 49 -8.20 -9.91 4.22
N ASN A 50 -9.20 -10.76 4.43
CA ASN A 50 -9.61 -11.26 5.74
C ASN A 50 -8.53 -12.16 6.35
#